data_AF-A0A4V1Z0S6-F1
#
_entry.id   AF-A0A4V1Z0S6-F1
#
_cell.length_a   1.000
_cell.length_b   1.000
_cell.length_c   1.000
_cell.angle_alpha   90.00
_cell.angle_beta   90.00
_cell.angle_gamma   90.00
#
_symmetry.space_group_name_H-M   'P 1'
#
loop_
_entity.id
_entity.type
_entity.pdbx_description
1 polymer ?
#
loop_
_entity_poly.entity_id
_entity_poly.type
_entity_poly.pdbx_seq_one_letter_code
_entity_poly.pdbx_strand_id
1 'polypeptide(L)'
;DTDLDKLRMSFWRYNNRVHGLASSKLAIEQQVREADMVIGAVLIPGAKAPKLVSNDLVAQMKPGSVLVDIAVDQGGCFEDTHATTHADPTYTVHNSVFYCVANM
;
A
#
# COMPACT_ATOMS: atom_id res chain seq x y z
N ASP A 1 0.67 -11.10 -0.27
CA ASP A 1 -0.19 -11.58 -1.37
C ASP A 1 -1.11 -12.69 -0.83
N THR A 2 -2.28 -12.92 -1.43
CA THR A 2 -3.14 -14.07 -1.09
C THR A 2 -2.75 -15.35 -1.85
N ASP A 3 -1.97 -15.21 -2.92
CA ASP A 3 -1.43 -16.31 -3.71
C ASP A 3 -0.05 -16.77 -3.16
N LEU A 4 -0.02 -17.97 -2.58
CA LEU A 4 1.19 -18.53 -1.98
C LEU A 4 2.25 -18.93 -3.01
N ASP A 5 1.85 -19.29 -4.22
CA ASP A 5 2.79 -19.65 -5.28
C ASP A 5 3.54 -18.41 -5.77
N LYS A 6 2.87 -17.26 -5.88
CA LYS A 6 3.55 -15.97 -6.16
C LYS A 6 4.56 -15.59 -5.08
N LEU A 7 4.24 -15.80 -3.81
CA LEU A 7 5.16 -15.55 -2.70
C LEU A 7 6.38 -16.47 -2.79
N ARG A 8 6.18 -17.76 -3.06
CA ARG A 8 7.27 -18.74 -3.27
C ARG A 8 8.13 -18.37 -4.49
N MET A 9 7.52 -17.96 -5.59
CA MET A 9 8.25 -17.50 -6.78
C MET A 9 9.10 -16.26 -6.49
N SER A 10 8.58 -15.32 -5.71
CA SER A 10 9.29 -14.10 -5.31
C SER A 10 10.50 -14.42 -4.44
N PHE A 11 10.39 -15.38 -3.52
CA PHE A 11 11.51 -15.86 -2.72
C PHE A 11 12.69 -16.30 -3.60
N TRP A 12 12.42 -17.13 -4.62
CA TRP A 12 13.45 -17.60 -5.54
C TRP A 12 13.99 -16.48 -6.43
N ARG A 13 13.10 -15.64 -6.97
CA ARG A 13 13.48 -14.53 -7.86
C ARG A 13 14.42 -13.52 -7.18
N TYR A 14 14.22 -13.26 -5.89
CA TYR A 14 14.98 -12.26 -5.16
C TYR A 14 16.05 -12.84 -4.23
N ASN A 15 16.36 -14.14 -4.36
CA ASN A 15 17.33 -14.85 -3.53
C ASN A 15 17.06 -14.65 -2.02
N ASN A 16 15.81 -14.78 -1.59
CA ASN A 16 15.35 -14.58 -0.22
C ASN A 16 15.67 -13.19 0.40
N ARG A 17 15.95 -12.17 -0.44
CA ARG A 17 16.14 -10.80 0.05
C ARG A 17 14.83 -10.04 0.27
N VAL A 18 13.72 -10.61 -0.19
CA VAL A 18 12.36 -10.08 0.01
C VAL A 18 11.62 -11.02 0.93
N HIS A 19 11.16 -10.51 2.07
CA HIS A 19 10.34 -11.26 3.00
C HIS A 19 8.90 -11.31 2.50
N GLY A 20 8.45 -12.49 2.08
CA GLY A 20 7.07 -12.72 1.61
C GLY A 20 6.16 -13.11 2.76
N LEU A 21 5.05 -12.40 2.93
CA LEU A 21 4.00 -12.71 3.90
C LEU A 21 2.65 -12.96 3.21
N ALA A 22 1.94 -13.98 3.68
CA ALA A 22 0.56 -14.21 3.29
C ALA A 22 -0.32 -13.04 3.79
N SER A 23 -1.14 -12.51 2.89
CA SER A 23 -1.96 -11.34 3.18
C SER A 23 -3.09 -11.71 4.15
N SER A 24 -3.03 -11.16 5.36
CA SER A 24 -4.10 -11.23 6.34
C SER A 24 -4.24 -9.86 7.01
N LYS A 25 -5.41 -9.58 7.59
CA LYS A 25 -5.65 -8.31 8.29
C LYS A 25 -4.59 -8.05 9.37
N LEU A 26 -4.28 -9.06 10.19
CA LEU A 26 -3.27 -8.95 11.24
C LEU A 26 -1.87 -8.66 10.68
N ALA A 27 -1.45 -9.38 9.63
CA ALA A 27 -0.14 -9.17 9.04
C ALA A 27 -0.03 -7.75 8.43
N ILE A 28 -1.07 -7.28 7.74
CA ILE A 28 -1.10 -5.92 7.20
C ILE A 28 -0.98 -4.89 8.33
N GLU A 29 -1.79 -5.01 9.39
CA GLU A 29 -1.77 -4.09 10.52
C GLU A 29 -0.39 -4.00 11.18
N GLN A 30 0.26 -5.14 11.42
CA GLN A 30 1.59 -5.19 12.04
C GLN A 30 2.65 -4.55 11.15
N GLN A 31 2.70 -4.95 9.87
CA GLN A 31 3.74 -4.46 8.96
C GLN A 31 3.58 -2.97 8.61
N VAL A 32 2.34 -2.48 8.48
CA VAL A 32 2.09 -1.07 8.14
C VAL A 32 2.49 -0.13 9.28
N ARG A 33 2.24 -0.49 10.55
CA ARG A 33 2.63 0.35 11.70
C ARG A 33 4.14 0.57 11.79
N GLU A 34 4.91 -0.45 11.42
CA GLU A 34 6.37 -0.44 11.50
C GLU A 34 7.03 0.13 10.22
N ALA A 35 6.27 0.32 9.15
CA ALA A 35 6.80 0.77 7.87
C ALA A 35 7.13 2.27 7.87
N ASP A 36 8.30 2.61 7.32
CA ASP A 36 8.62 4.00 6.94
C ASP A 36 7.97 4.36 5.60
N MET A 37 7.74 3.37 4.74
CA MET A 37 7.07 3.53 3.45
C MET A 37 6.19 2.32 3.13
N VAL A 38 4.98 2.56 2.61
CA VAL A 38 4.04 1.53 2.15
C VAL A 38 3.68 1.79 0.69
N ILE A 39 3.73 0.75 -0.14
CA ILE A 39 3.33 0.82 -1.56
C ILE A 39 2.08 -0.02 -1.75
N GLY A 40 0.98 0.65 -2.09
CA GLY A 40 -0.29 0.05 -2.45
C GLY A 40 -0.29 -0.39 -3.91
N ALA A 41 -0.04 -1.68 -4.14
CA ALA A 41 0.04 -2.27 -5.50
C ALA A 41 -1.04 -3.32 -5.75
N VAL A 42 -2.22 -3.15 -5.14
CA VAL A 42 -3.33 -4.09 -5.28
C VAL A 42 -4.03 -3.87 -6.62
N LEU A 43 -4.15 -4.94 -7.40
CA LEU A 43 -4.85 -4.93 -8.68
C LEU A 43 -5.84 -6.09 -8.71
N ILE A 44 -7.13 -5.78 -8.86
CA ILE A 44 -8.17 -6.79 -9.09
C ILE A 44 -8.83 -6.46 -10.44
N PRO A 45 -8.53 -7.23 -11.51
CA PRO A 45 -9.10 -6.95 -12.82
C PRO A 45 -10.63 -6.86 -12.79
N GLY A 46 -11.17 -5.75 -13.30
CA GLY A 46 -12.61 -5.51 -13.39
C GLY A 46 -13.30 -5.15 -12.07
N ALA A 47 -12.56 -4.92 -10.98
CA ALA A 47 -13.11 -4.52 -9.69
C ALA A 47 -12.35 -3.33 -9.10
N LYS A 48 -13.01 -2.63 -8.16
CA LYS A 48 -12.37 -1.59 -7.35
C LYS A 48 -11.31 -2.24 -6.45
N ALA A 49 -10.21 -1.55 -6.22
CA ALA A 49 -9.23 -1.97 -5.22
C ALA A 49 -9.89 -2.05 -3.83
N PRO A 50 -9.69 -3.14 -3.07
CA PRO A 50 -10.19 -3.24 -1.70
C PRO A 50 -9.41 -2.27 -0.80
N LYS A 51 -10.10 -1.66 0.17
CA LYS A 51 -9.47 -0.85 1.20
C LYS A 51 -8.80 -1.78 2.22
N LEU A 52 -7.47 -1.87 2.15
CA LEU A 52 -6.66 -2.73 3.01
C LEU A 52 -6.09 -2.00 4.23
N VAL A 53 -5.86 -0.68 4.09
CA VAL A 53 -5.33 0.17 5.17
C VAL A 53 -6.36 1.24 5.48
N SER A 54 -6.88 1.21 6.71
CA SER A 54 -7.83 2.21 7.21
C SER A 54 -7.12 3.46 7.70
N ASN A 55 -7.86 4.58 7.80
CA ASN A 55 -7.34 5.83 8.37
C ASN A 55 -6.88 5.64 9.83
N ASP A 56 -7.60 4.83 10.60
CA ASP A 56 -7.19 4.47 11.97
C ASP A 56 -5.82 3.76 12.02
N LEU A 57 -5.50 2.95 11.00
CA LEU A 57 -4.20 2.30 10.90
C LEU A 57 -3.11 3.29 10.46
N VAL A 58 -3.43 4.21 9.54
CA VAL A 58 -2.52 5.29 9.12
C VAL A 58 -2.16 6.19 10.30
N ALA A 59 -3.13 6.53 11.16
CA ALA A 59 -2.89 7.33 12.37
C ALA A 59 -1.89 6.69 13.35
N GLN A 60 -1.72 5.36 13.29
CA GLN A 60 -0.80 4.60 14.12
C GLN A 60 0.57 4.35 13.46
N MET A 61 0.78 4.85 12.24
CA MET A 61 2.07 4.75 11.56
C MET A 61 3.09 5.72 12.17
N LYS A 62 4.36 5.47 11.86
CA LYS A 62 5.46 6.38 12.20
C LYS A 62 5.21 7.78 11.63
N PRO A 63 5.47 8.86 12.38
CA PRO A 63 5.46 10.21 11.83
C PRO A 63 6.46 10.35 10.67
N GLY A 64 6.04 11.02 9.60
CA GLY A 64 6.82 11.18 8.38
C GLY A 64 6.79 9.96 7.45
N SER A 65 6.03 8.91 7.78
CA SER A 65 5.86 7.75 6.89
C SER A 65 5.17 8.14 5.58
N VAL A 66 5.50 7.40 4.52
CA VAL A 66 5.01 7.68 3.16
C VAL A 66 4.14 6.54 2.65
N LEU A 67 3.00 6.86 2.07
CA LEU A 67 2.16 5.90 1.38
C LEU A 67 2.02 6.26 -0.09
N VAL A 68 2.40 5.33 -0.96
CA VAL A 68 2.29 5.46 -2.42
C VAL A 68 1.18 4.52 -2.90
N ASP A 69 0.10 5.05 -3.45
CA ASP A 69 -1.02 4.22 -3.93
C ASP A 69 -1.03 4.14 -5.46
N ILE A 70 -0.45 3.07 -5.99
CA ILE A 70 -0.46 2.76 -7.44
C ILE A 70 -1.87 2.31 -7.86
N ALA A 71 -2.67 1.80 -6.93
CA ALA A 71 -4.03 1.37 -7.20
C ALA A 71 -5.03 2.55 -7.28
N VAL A 72 -4.56 3.81 -7.26
CA VAL A 72 -5.40 5.01 -7.30
C VAL A 72 -6.34 5.04 -8.51
N ASP A 73 -5.89 4.54 -9.66
CA ASP A 73 -6.70 4.44 -10.89
C ASP A 73 -7.90 3.49 -10.73
N GLN A 74 -7.87 2.61 -9.74
CA GLN A 74 -8.97 1.71 -9.35
C GLN A 74 -9.58 2.08 -7.99
N GLY A 75 -9.43 3.34 -7.60
CA GLY A 75 -9.99 3.90 -6.38
C GLY A 75 -9.12 3.73 -5.13
N GLY A 76 -7.92 3.18 -5.25
CA GLY A 76 -6.91 3.09 -4.19
C GLY A 76 -7.17 2.04 -3.12
N CYS A 77 -6.11 1.48 -2.57
CA CYS A 77 -6.15 0.47 -1.52
C CYS A 77 -6.02 1.05 -0.10
N PHE A 78 -5.73 2.34 0.05
CA PHE A 78 -5.81 3.05 1.33
C PHE A 78 -7.15 3.80 1.43
N GLU A 79 -7.71 3.91 2.64
CA GLU A 79 -9.05 4.48 2.85
C GLU A 79 -9.14 5.93 2.35
N ASP A 80 -8.18 6.80 2.69
CA ASP A 80 -8.12 8.21 2.27
C ASP A 80 -7.50 8.46 0.88
N THR A 81 -7.29 7.42 0.07
CA THR A 81 -6.75 7.61 -1.28
C THR A 81 -7.70 8.42 -2.16
N HIS A 82 -7.19 9.52 -2.69
CA HIS A 82 -7.75 10.26 -3.81
C HIS A 82 -6.64 10.67 -4.78
N ALA A 83 -7.00 10.84 -6.06
CA ALA A 83 -6.02 11.14 -7.10
C ALA A 83 -5.39 12.53 -6.91
N THR A 84 -4.07 12.58 -6.98
CA THR A 84 -3.27 13.80 -7.06
C THR A 84 -2.78 14.02 -8.50
N THR A 85 -2.06 15.12 -8.74
CA THR A 85 -1.51 15.44 -10.07
C THR A 85 0.00 15.56 -10.00
N HIS A 86 0.70 15.49 -11.13
CA HIS A 86 2.15 15.73 -11.12
C HIS A 86 2.54 17.13 -10.61
N ALA A 87 1.66 18.14 -10.76
CA ALA A 87 1.91 19.50 -10.29
C ALA A 87 1.69 19.65 -8.77
N ASP A 88 0.79 18.86 -8.21
CA ASP A 88 0.50 18.80 -6.77
C ASP A 88 0.37 17.33 -6.35
N PRO A 89 1.51 16.65 -6.12
CA PRO A 89 1.57 15.19 -6.10
C PRO A 89 1.24 14.55 -4.76
N THR A 90 1.25 15.32 -3.67
CA THR A 90 1.22 14.79 -2.31
C THR A 90 0.27 15.56 -1.42
N TYR A 91 -0.31 14.86 -0.44
CA TYR A 91 -1.08 15.45 0.65
C TYR A 91 -0.78 14.71 1.96
N THR A 92 -1.12 15.34 3.08
CA THR A 92 -0.90 14.76 4.41
C THR A 92 -2.16 14.09 4.93
N VAL A 93 -2.01 12.90 5.52
CA VAL A 93 -3.05 12.19 6.26
C VAL A 93 -2.47 11.84 7.62
N HIS A 94 -3.04 12.39 8.69
CA HIS A 94 -2.43 12.36 10.03
C HIS A 94 -0.98 12.85 10.01
N ASN A 95 -0.04 12.02 10.44
CA ASN A 95 1.39 12.31 10.44
C ASN A 95 2.13 11.66 9.25
N SER A 96 1.39 11.18 8.24
CA SER A 96 1.93 10.52 7.05
C SER A 96 1.71 11.35 5.78
N VAL A 97 2.50 11.08 4.75
CA VAL A 97 2.39 11.72 3.43
C VAL A 97 1.87 10.69 2.42
N PHE A 98 0.80 11.02 1.71
CA PHE A 98 0.26 10.23 0.62
C PHE A 98 0.75 10.78 -0.71
N TYR A 99 1.06 9.87 -1.64
CA TYR A 99 1.39 10.15 -3.02
C TYR A 99 0.54 9.24 -3.92
N CYS A 100 -0.37 9.85 -4.66
CA CYS A 100 -1.46 9.16 -5.34
C CYS A 100 -1.66 9.70 -6.77
N VAL A 101 -0.56 9.96 -7.49
CA VAL A 101 -0.65 10.48 -8.86
C VAL A 101 -1.21 9.39 -9.77
N ALA A 102 -2.32 9.68 -10.43
CA ALA A 102 -2.95 8.76 -11.38
C ALA A 102 -2.12 8.62 -12.67
N ASN A 103 -2.26 7.50 -13.38
CA ASN A 103 -1.55 7.19 -14.64
C ASN A 103 -0.02 7.20 -14.54
N MET A 104 0.54 6.52 -13.53
CA MET A 104 1.99 6.29 -13.39
C MET A 104 2.51 5.06 -14.13
#